data_AF-A0AA91JUZ9-F1
#
_entry.id   AF-A0AA91JUZ9-F1
#
_cell.length_a   1.000
_cell.length_b   1.000
_cell.length_c   1.000
_cell.angle_alpha   90.00
_cell.angle_beta   90.00
_cell.angle_gamma   90.00
#
_symmetry.space_group_name_H-M   'P 1'
#
loop_
_entity.id
_entity.type
_entity.pdbx_description
1 polymer ?
#
loop_
_entity_poly.entity_id
_entity_poly.type
_entity_poly.pdbx_seq_one_letter_code
_entity_poly.pdbx_strand_id
1 'polypeptide(L)'
;MLRQFSLGTLGITIGGILTIIGFAAYAADYATLNLAGFFYGIPLLLGGLALKANELKPVPFSEPTTPQVLALRNQQATSTQNQIRLDITRYCYGQDGHLDKALSFLKLGSTDNDIPVVTGLRETEINGAYTLILEFDSPLLPIDVWQQKQEKMTSFFGPGVEVKVTQPEPERIELALITNKK
;
A
#
# COMPACT_ATOMS: atom_id res chain seq x y z
N MET A 1 -9.02 -6.99 8.80
CA MET A 1 -10.00 -7.49 7.81
C MET A 1 -10.56 -6.39 6.92
N LEU A 2 -11.08 -5.25 7.44
CA LEU A 2 -11.58 -4.14 6.60
C LEU A 2 -10.51 -3.50 5.69
N ARG A 3 -9.23 -3.54 6.08
CA ARG A 3 -8.10 -2.96 5.33
C ARG A 3 -7.81 -3.62 3.97
N GLN A 4 -8.33 -4.84 3.75
CA GLN A 4 -8.15 -5.58 2.51
C GLN A 4 -9.30 -5.36 1.51
N PHE A 5 -10.33 -4.61 1.88
CA PHE A 5 -11.45 -4.29 1.00
C PHE A 5 -11.47 -2.80 0.69
N SER A 6 -11.81 -2.47 -0.55
CA SER A 6 -12.00 -1.09 -0.99
C SER A 6 -13.25 -0.50 -0.33
N LEU A 7 -13.06 0.44 0.60
CA LEU A 7 -14.14 1.21 1.21
C LEU A 7 -14.87 2.07 0.17
N GLY A 8 -14.16 2.59 -0.83
CA GLY A 8 -14.77 3.32 -1.95
C GLY A 8 -15.74 2.43 -2.73
N THR A 9 -15.31 1.22 -3.11
CA THR A 9 -16.16 0.25 -3.82
C THR A 9 -17.34 -0.20 -2.94
N LEU A 10 -17.11 -0.40 -1.64
CA LEU A 10 -18.18 -0.74 -0.70
C LEU A 10 -19.24 0.36 -0.61
N GLY A 11 -18.82 1.62 -0.45
CA GLY A 11 -19.71 2.78 -0.40
C GLY A 11 -20.48 2.97 -1.70
N ILE A 12 -19.83 2.80 -2.86
CA ILE A 12 -20.49 2.84 -4.17
C ILE A 12 -21.54 1.72 -4.29
N THR A 13 -21.19 0.50 -3.87
CA THR A 13 -22.08 -0.65 -4.02
C THR A 13 -23.32 -0.49 -3.14
N ILE A 14 -23.13 -0.26 -1.84
CA ILE A 14 -24.25 -0.14 -0.89
C ILE A 14 -25.04 1.15 -1.18
N GLY A 15 -24.36 2.28 -1.38
CA GLY A 15 -24.98 3.56 -1.69
C GLY A 15 -25.74 3.52 -3.01
N GLY A 16 -25.19 2.85 -4.04
CA GLY A 16 -25.84 2.63 -5.32
C GLY A 16 -27.12 1.81 -5.20
N ILE A 17 -27.07 0.68 -4.48
CA ILE A 17 -28.27 -0.15 -4.22
C ILE A 17 -29.36 0.67 -3.52
N LEU A 18 -29.02 1.38 -2.44
CA LEU A 18 -29.99 2.19 -1.69
C LEU A 18 -30.57 3.33 -2.55
N THR A 19 -29.74 3.96 -3.37
CA THR A 19 -30.17 5.03 -4.28
C THR A 19 -31.15 4.50 -5.35
N ILE A 20 -30.85 3.34 -5.94
CA ILE A 20 -31.74 2.67 -6.92
C ILE A 20 -33.08 2.31 -6.27
N ILE A 21 -33.06 1.75 -5.06
CA ILE A 21 -34.27 1.46 -4.28
C ILE A 21 -35.06 2.75 -4.02
N GLY A 22 -34.39 3.85 -3.68
CA GLY A 22 -35.03 5.16 -3.49
C GLY A 22 -35.79 5.63 -4.73
N PHE A 23 -35.14 5.54 -5.91
CA PHE A 23 -35.79 5.88 -7.18
C PHE A 23 -36.96 4.94 -7.52
N ALA A 24 -36.81 3.63 -7.31
CA ALA A 24 -37.90 2.68 -7.54
C ALA A 24 -39.09 2.93 -6.60
N ALA A 25 -38.82 3.23 -5.33
CA ALA A 25 -39.84 3.58 -4.34
C ALA A 25 -40.54 4.90 -4.67
N TYR A 26 -39.80 5.89 -5.18
CA TYR A 26 -40.37 7.14 -5.67
C TYR A 26 -41.34 6.90 -6.84
N ALA A 27 -40.94 6.10 -7.82
CA ALA A 27 -41.78 5.76 -8.97
C ALA A 27 -43.04 4.94 -8.61
N ALA A 28 -43.05 4.29 -7.44
CA ALA A 28 -44.16 3.51 -6.92
C ALA A 28 -44.91 4.20 -5.76
N ASP A 29 -44.71 5.51 -5.56
CA ASP A 29 -45.36 6.33 -4.53
C ASP A 29 -45.13 5.87 -3.06
N TYR A 30 -44.05 5.13 -2.80
CA TYR A 30 -43.63 4.74 -1.44
C TYR A 30 -42.76 5.81 -0.78
N ALA A 31 -43.39 6.87 -0.28
CA ALA A 31 -42.71 8.06 0.25
C ALA A 31 -41.66 7.79 1.35
N THR A 32 -41.96 6.95 2.34
CA THR A 32 -41.04 6.65 3.44
C THR A 32 -39.79 5.91 2.96
N LEU A 33 -39.95 4.94 2.07
CA LEU A 33 -38.83 4.14 1.55
C LEU A 33 -37.97 4.95 0.57
N ASN A 34 -38.60 5.79 -0.25
CA ASN A 34 -37.92 6.77 -1.09
C ASN A 34 -37.01 7.67 -0.24
N LEU A 35 -37.57 8.30 0.79
CA LEU A 35 -36.84 9.20 1.67
C LEU A 35 -35.62 8.51 2.29
N ALA A 36 -35.78 7.30 2.82
CA ALA A 36 -34.68 6.52 3.36
C ALA A 36 -33.62 6.18 2.29
N GLY A 37 -34.06 5.75 1.10
CA GLY A 37 -33.17 5.43 -0.01
C GLY A 37 -32.31 6.63 -0.43
N PHE A 38 -32.88 7.83 -0.50
CA PHE A 38 -32.12 9.03 -0.86
C PHE A 38 -31.25 9.56 0.28
N PHE A 39 -31.76 9.64 1.50
CA PHE A 39 -31.01 10.19 2.65
C PHE A 39 -29.77 9.37 3.01
N TYR A 40 -29.83 8.04 2.86
CA TYR A 40 -28.69 7.19 3.15
C TYR A 40 -27.94 6.77 1.90
N GLY A 41 -28.64 6.53 0.79
CA GLY A 41 -28.03 6.05 -0.45
C GLY A 41 -27.17 7.10 -1.14
N ILE A 42 -27.69 8.31 -1.37
CA ILE A 42 -26.97 9.34 -2.13
C ILE A 42 -25.69 9.77 -1.40
N PRO A 43 -25.71 10.13 -0.10
CA PRO A 43 -24.48 10.48 0.61
C PRO A 43 -23.46 9.34 0.65
N LEU A 44 -23.91 8.09 0.83
CA LEU A 44 -23.01 6.93 0.85
C LEU A 44 -22.39 6.67 -0.54
N LEU A 45 -23.18 6.82 -1.61
CA LEU A 45 -22.71 6.69 -2.98
C LEU A 45 -21.68 7.78 -3.31
N LEU A 46 -21.98 9.03 -3.01
CA LEU A 46 -21.07 10.16 -3.23
C LEU A 46 -19.78 10.02 -2.41
N GLY A 47 -19.89 9.63 -1.14
CA GLY A 47 -18.73 9.34 -0.30
C GLY A 47 -17.90 8.19 -0.85
N GLY A 48 -18.55 7.12 -1.32
CA GLY A 48 -17.89 5.99 -1.99
C GLY A 48 -17.14 6.40 -3.25
N LEU A 49 -17.75 7.24 -4.11
CA LEU A 49 -17.13 7.79 -5.31
C LEU A 49 -15.92 8.67 -4.96
N ALA A 50 -16.05 9.54 -3.96
CA ALA A 50 -14.95 10.40 -3.51
C ALA A 50 -13.75 9.59 -2.99
N LEU A 51 -14.01 8.55 -2.18
CA LEU A 51 -12.98 7.62 -1.72
C LEU A 51 -12.35 6.87 -2.90
N LYS A 52 -13.16 6.37 -3.83
CA LYS A 52 -12.66 5.61 -4.98
C LYS A 52 -11.76 6.43 -5.89
N ALA A 53 -12.06 7.72 -6.05
CA ALA A 53 -11.25 8.64 -6.84
C ALA A 53 -9.85 8.87 -6.24
N ASN A 54 -9.70 8.71 -4.93
CA ASN A 54 -8.44 8.92 -4.21
C ASN A 54 -7.91 7.61 -3.60
N GLU A 55 -8.28 6.47 -4.19
CA GLU A 55 -7.95 5.15 -3.67
C GLU A 55 -6.58 4.69 -4.17
N LEU A 56 -5.70 4.39 -3.23
CA LEU A 56 -4.44 3.70 -3.49
C LEU A 56 -4.61 2.21 -3.19
N LYS A 57 -4.34 1.37 -4.19
CA LYS A 57 -4.50 -0.08 -4.10
C LYS A 57 -3.37 -0.72 -3.27
N PRO A 58 -3.62 -1.84 -2.59
CA PRO A 58 -2.57 -2.64 -1.96
C PRO A 58 -1.47 -3.02 -2.96
N VAL A 59 -0.21 -2.95 -2.51
CA VAL A 59 0.93 -3.53 -3.22
C VAL A 59 0.79 -5.07 -3.19
N PRO A 60 0.85 -5.75 -4.34
CA PRO A 60 0.78 -7.20 -4.39
C PRO A 60 2.07 -7.84 -3.89
N PHE A 61 1.96 -9.09 -3.44
CA PHE A 61 3.13 -9.94 -3.30
C PHE A 61 3.57 -10.40 -4.70
N SER A 62 4.82 -10.14 -5.08
CA SER A 62 5.38 -10.60 -6.36
C SER A 62 5.56 -12.12 -6.37
N GLU A 63 5.83 -12.70 -5.20
CA GLU A 63 5.93 -14.14 -4.98
C GLU A 63 5.15 -14.57 -3.72
N PRO A 64 4.52 -15.76 -3.73
CA PRO A 64 3.83 -16.26 -2.55
C PRO A 64 4.83 -16.58 -1.43
N THR A 65 4.56 -16.10 -0.21
CA THR A 65 5.43 -16.39 0.92
C THR A 65 5.39 -17.87 1.29
N THR A 66 6.56 -18.52 1.28
CA THR A 66 6.69 -19.93 1.64
C THR A 66 6.48 -20.15 3.15
N PRO A 67 6.07 -21.36 3.58
CA PRO A 67 5.91 -21.68 5.00
C PRO A 67 7.19 -21.46 5.82
N GLN A 68 8.37 -21.72 5.23
CA GLN A 68 9.66 -21.50 5.87
C GLN A 68 9.90 -20.01 6.16
N VAL A 69 9.66 -19.14 5.18
CA VAL A 69 9.81 -17.69 5.33
C VAL A 69 8.74 -17.12 6.28
N LEU A 70 7.52 -17.67 6.27
CA LEU A 70 6.49 -17.28 7.23
C LEU A 70 6.90 -17.61 8.67
N ALA A 71 7.53 -18.76 8.90
CA ALA A 71 8.08 -19.10 10.22
C ALA A 71 9.16 -18.11 10.64
N LEU A 72 10.06 -17.72 9.73
CA LEU A 72 11.09 -16.71 9.98
C LEU A 72 10.46 -15.35 10.31
N ARG A 73 9.43 -14.92 9.57
CA ARG A 73 8.69 -13.68 9.87
C ARG A 73 8.19 -13.67 11.30
N ASN A 74 7.50 -14.73 11.72
CA ASN A 74 6.90 -14.81 13.05
C ASN A 74 7.95 -14.79 14.18
N GLN A 75 9.18 -15.23 13.89
CA GLN A 75 10.27 -15.31 14.87
C GLN A 75 11.18 -14.07 14.86
N GLN A 76 11.40 -13.45 13.70
CA GLN A 76 12.50 -12.52 13.48
C GLN A 76 12.07 -11.14 12.95
N ALA A 77 10.87 -11.01 12.37
CA ALA A 77 10.48 -9.75 11.74
C ALA A 77 10.41 -8.61 12.76
N THR A 78 11.05 -7.49 12.44
CA THR A 78 11.02 -6.29 13.29
C THR A 78 9.63 -5.65 13.25
N SER A 79 9.35 -4.77 14.21
CA SER A 79 8.13 -3.95 14.21
C SER A 79 8.05 -3.11 12.94
N THR A 80 9.17 -2.51 12.49
CA THR A 80 9.23 -1.72 11.25
C THR A 80 8.88 -2.56 10.03
N GLN A 81 9.50 -3.74 9.84
CA GLN A 81 9.20 -4.61 8.70
C GLN A 81 7.72 -5.01 8.67
N ASN A 82 7.14 -5.36 9.83
CA ASN A 82 5.73 -5.69 9.93
C ASN A 82 4.83 -4.48 9.64
N GLN A 83 5.19 -3.29 10.12
CA GLN A 83 4.45 -2.07 9.87
C GLN A 83 4.44 -1.73 8.38
N ILE A 84 5.61 -1.71 7.74
CA ILE A 84 5.75 -1.45 6.30
C ILE A 84 4.86 -2.42 5.51
N ARG A 85 5.00 -3.73 5.77
CA ARG A 85 4.19 -4.74 5.10
C ARG A 85 2.69 -4.49 5.26
N LEU A 86 2.23 -4.22 6.48
CA LEU A 86 0.80 -3.97 6.74
C LEU A 86 0.30 -2.65 6.15
N ASP A 87 1.17 -1.64 6.04
CA ASP A 87 0.82 -0.33 5.51
C ASP A 87 0.74 -0.32 3.98
N ILE A 88 1.63 -1.04 3.28
CA ILE A 88 1.61 -1.09 1.81
C ILE A 88 0.64 -2.15 1.26
N THR A 89 0.24 -3.15 2.05
CA THR A 89 -0.70 -4.22 1.64
C THR A 89 -2.16 -3.93 1.95
N ARG A 90 -2.53 -2.66 2.16
CA ARG A 90 -3.91 -2.24 2.41
C ARG A 90 -4.37 -1.17 1.44
N TYR A 91 -5.68 -1.03 1.34
CA TYR A 91 -6.27 0.14 0.68
C TYR A 91 -6.00 1.38 1.52
N CYS A 92 -5.44 2.40 0.87
CA CYS A 92 -5.20 3.72 1.43
C CYS A 92 -5.99 4.77 0.64
N TYR A 93 -6.22 5.93 1.25
CA TYR A 93 -7.02 7.00 0.65
C TYR A 93 -6.32 8.35 0.84
N GLY A 94 -6.25 9.15 -0.23
CA GLY A 94 -5.66 10.48 -0.21
C GLY A 94 -4.14 10.50 -0.08
N GLN A 95 -3.46 9.48 -0.63
CA GLN A 95 -2.01 9.41 -0.74
C GLN A 95 -1.63 9.21 -2.21
N ASP A 96 -0.57 9.87 -2.66
CA ASP A 96 -0.13 9.79 -4.06
C ASP A 96 0.58 8.45 -4.35
N GLY A 97 1.23 7.86 -3.35
CA GLY A 97 1.91 6.57 -3.48
C GLY A 97 2.25 5.95 -2.12
N HIS A 98 2.58 4.66 -2.14
CA HIS A 98 3.04 3.96 -0.95
C HIS A 98 4.45 4.44 -0.58
N LEU A 99 4.68 4.67 0.71
CA LEU A 99 5.95 5.17 1.25
C LEU A 99 6.35 6.57 0.75
N ASP A 100 5.41 7.36 0.19
CA ASP A 100 5.59 8.74 -0.27
C ASP A 100 6.45 9.59 0.69
N LYS A 101 6.04 9.68 1.95
CA LYS A 101 6.70 10.47 3.00
C LYS A 101 8.10 9.96 3.31
N ALA A 102 8.30 8.63 3.25
CA ALA A 102 9.61 8.04 3.48
C ALA A 102 10.57 8.38 2.32
N LEU A 103 10.11 8.26 1.07
CA LEU A 103 10.88 8.63 -0.11
C LEU A 103 11.20 10.14 -0.11
N SER A 104 10.23 11.00 0.20
CA SER A 104 10.45 12.45 0.35
C SER A 104 11.47 12.76 1.46
N PHE A 105 11.38 12.08 2.61
CA PHE A 105 12.35 12.25 3.71
C PHE A 105 13.78 11.83 3.30
N LEU A 106 13.88 10.76 2.50
CA LEU A 106 15.14 10.26 1.96
C LEU A 106 15.67 11.12 0.80
N LYS A 107 14.83 12.04 0.27
CA LYS A 107 15.08 12.84 -0.93
C LYS A 107 15.32 11.95 -2.16
N LEU A 108 14.53 10.89 -2.27
CA LEU A 108 14.46 10.01 -3.44
C LEU A 108 13.29 10.50 -4.29
N GLY A 109 13.64 11.19 -5.37
CA GLY A 109 12.73 12.01 -6.17
C GLY A 109 12.75 13.48 -5.74
N SER A 110 12.72 14.38 -6.72
CA SER A 110 12.66 15.84 -6.56
C SER A 110 11.37 16.45 -7.12
N THR A 111 10.66 15.73 -7.99
CA THR A 111 9.44 16.16 -8.68
C THR A 111 8.44 15.02 -8.73
N ASP A 112 7.14 15.28 -8.81
CA ASP A 112 6.13 14.19 -8.75
C ASP A 112 6.34 13.09 -9.80
N ASN A 113 7.00 13.41 -10.93
CA ASN A 113 7.29 12.45 -12.01
C ASN A 113 8.52 11.56 -11.79
N ASP A 114 9.40 11.90 -10.84
CA ASP A 114 10.65 11.16 -10.58
C ASP A 114 10.63 10.38 -9.26
N ILE A 115 9.51 10.42 -8.54
CA ILE A 115 9.33 9.68 -7.28
C ILE A 115 9.15 8.19 -7.61
N PRO A 116 10.01 7.31 -7.07
CA PRO A 116 9.87 5.87 -7.26
C PRO A 116 8.55 5.33 -6.69
N VAL A 117 7.96 4.34 -7.36
CA VAL A 117 6.69 3.75 -6.94
C VAL A 117 6.90 2.31 -6.52
N VAL A 118 6.43 1.94 -5.32
CA VAL A 118 6.42 0.53 -4.88
C VAL A 118 5.39 -0.24 -5.72
N THR A 119 5.85 -1.18 -6.53
CA THR A 119 5.00 -1.98 -7.42
C THR A 119 4.84 -3.43 -6.94
N GLY A 120 5.76 -3.90 -6.11
CA GLY A 120 5.73 -5.25 -5.56
C GLY A 120 6.38 -5.33 -4.18
N LEU A 121 6.07 -6.43 -3.49
CA LEU A 121 6.79 -6.81 -2.29
C LEU A 121 7.00 -8.33 -2.28
N ARG A 122 8.10 -8.79 -1.70
CA ARG A 122 8.29 -10.22 -1.44
C ARG A 122 8.99 -10.45 -0.13
N GLU A 123 8.82 -11.65 0.38
CA GLU A 123 9.43 -12.09 1.62
C GLU A 123 10.31 -13.28 1.32
N THR A 124 11.55 -13.20 1.77
CA THR A 124 12.54 -14.24 1.52
C THR A 124 13.44 -14.45 2.73
N GLU A 125 14.34 -15.42 2.61
CA GLU A 125 15.43 -15.64 3.53
C GLU A 125 16.76 -15.24 2.86
N ILE A 126 17.56 -14.43 3.55
CA ILE A 126 18.94 -14.16 3.16
C ILE A 126 19.83 -14.53 4.34
N ASN A 127 20.71 -15.53 4.16
CA ASN A 127 21.67 -15.98 5.19
C ASN A 127 21.00 -16.33 6.54
N GLY A 128 19.85 -17.02 6.53
CA GLY A 128 19.09 -17.39 7.73
C GLY A 128 18.29 -16.24 8.36
N ALA A 129 18.31 -15.05 7.78
CA ALA A 129 17.58 -13.88 8.25
C ALA A 129 16.31 -13.63 7.42
N TYR A 130 15.21 -13.34 8.12
CA TYR A 130 14.00 -12.83 7.49
C TYR A 130 14.30 -11.54 6.72
N THR A 131 13.89 -11.50 5.45
CA THR A 131 14.09 -10.35 4.59
C THR A 131 12.78 -9.95 3.93
N LEU A 132 12.42 -8.68 4.08
CA LEU A 132 11.33 -8.05 3.35
C LEU A 132 11.93 -7.25 2.19
N ILE A 133 11.60 -7.60 0.96
CA ILE A 133 12.06 -6.89 -0.23
C ILE A 133 10.92 -6.02 -0.76
N LEU A 134 11.23 -4.75 -0.95
CA LEU A 134 10.35 -3.79 -1.61
C LEU A 134 10.84 -3.59 -3.04
N GLU A 135 9.94 -3.77 -4.01
CA GLU A 135 10.24 -3.63 -5.43
C GLU A 135 9.70 -2.28 -5.91
N PHE A 136 10.60 -1.42 -6.36
CA PHE A 136 10.30 -0.09 -6.86
C PHE A 136 10.45 -0.04 -8.37
N ASP A 137 9.45 0.56 -9.02
CA ASP A 137 9.62 1.12 -10.35
C ASP A 137 10.27 2.51 -10.22
N SER A 138 11.44 2.68 -10.84
CA SER A 138 12.35 3.82 -10.66
C SER A 138 13.11 4.12 -11.97
N PRO A 139 12.43 4.47 -13.07
CA PRO A 139 13.06 4.66 -14.38
C PRO A 139 13.98 5.88 -14.45
N LEU A 140 13.76 6.88 -13.58
CA LEU A 140 14.47 8.17 -13.65
C LEU A 140 15.62 8.31 -12.64
N LEU A 141 15.68 7.47 -11.60
CA LEU A 141 16.73 7.55 -10.58
C LEU A 141 17.73 6.41 -10.77
N PRO A 142 19.02 6.72 -11.01
CA PRO A 142 20.05 5.70 -11.11
C PRO A 142 20.32 5.04 -9.74
N ILE A 143 20.73 3.77 -9.76
CA ILE A 143 21.03 2.98 -8.55
C ILE A 143 22.05 3.67 -7.62
N ASP A 144 23.01 4.42 -8.17
CA ASP A 144 24.03 5.12 -7.37
C ASP A 144 23.40 6.12 -6.39
N VAL A 145 22.32 6.80 -6.78
CA VAL A 145 21.59 7.73 -5.91
C VAL A 145 20.96 7.00 -4.74
N TRP A 146 20.39 5.81 -4.99
CA TRP A 146 19.82 4.96 -3.95
C TRP A 146 20.89 4.44 -2.99
N GLN A 147 22.00 3.93 -3.53
CA GLN A 147 23.11 3.40 -2.73
C GLN A 147 23.74 4.47 -1.84
N GLN A 148 23.88 5.71 -2.32
CA GLN A 148 24.32 6.84 -1.50
C GLN A 148 23.40 7.13 -0.30
N LYS A 149 22.13 6.71 -0.35
CA LYS A 149 21.18 6.86 0.76
C LYS A 149 21.07 5.62 1.64
N GLN A 150 21.78 4.52 1.35
CA GLN A 150 21.61 3.25 2.05
C GLN A 150 21.82 3.34 3.57
N GLU A 151 22.86 4.06 4.02
CA GLU A 151 23.10 4.29 5.45
C GLU A 151 21.97 5.08 6.10
N LYS A 152 21.50 6.14 5.43
CA LYS A 152 20.36 6.94 5.89
C LYS A 152 19.07 6.13 5.93
N MET A 153 18.83 5.25 4.95
CA MET A 153 17.70 4.32 4.93
C MET A 153 17.77 3.34 6.10
N THR A 154 18.94 2.78 6.38
CA THR A 154 19.17 1.87 7.52
C THR A 154 18.82 2.57 8.84
N SER A 155 19.27 3.82 9.00
CA SER A 155 18.93 4.63 10.18
C SER A 155 17.43 4.96 10.25
N PHE A 156 16.80 5.29 9.12
CA PHE A 156 15.38 5.63 9.04
C PHE A 156 14.45 4.46 9.39
N PHE A 157 14.73 3.26 8.87
CA PHE A 157 13.93 2.06 9.17
C PHE A 157 14.19 1.52 10.59
N GLY A 158 15.21 2.04 11.28
CA GLY A 158 15.42 1.82 12.69
C GLY A 158 16.24 0.57 13.00
N PRO A 159 16.38 0.23 14.30
CA PRO A 159 17.28 -0.81 14.76
C PRO A 159 16.82 -2.21 14.32
N GLY A 160 17.79 -3.12 14.15
CA GLY A 160 17.53 -4.52 13.82
C GLY A 160 17.20 -4.77 12.35
N VAL A 161 17.39 -3.77 11.48
CA VAL A 161 17.26 -3.89 10.03
C VAL A 161 18.54 -3.40 9.37
N GLU A 162 19.07 -4.19 8.45
CA GLU A 162 20.08 -3.79 7.47
C GLU A 162 19.38 -3.54 6.14
N VAL A 163 19.67 -2.42 5.48
CA VAL A 163 19.16 -2.12 4.14
C VAL A 163 20.21 -2.48 3.11
N LYS A 164 19.81 -3.22 2.07
CA LYS A 164 20.60 -3.39 0.84
C LYS A 164 19.79 -2.95 -0.36
N VAL A 165 20.45 -2.27 -1.30
CA VAL A 165 19.86 -1.80 -2.55
C VAL A 165 20.46 -2.58 -3.70
N THR A 166 19.61 -3.19 -4.53
CA THR A 166 20.00 -3.89 -5.75
C THR A 166 19.15 -3.42 -6.93
N GLN A 167 19.66 -3.59 -8.16
CA GLN A 167 18.94 -3.26 -9.39
C GLN A 167 18.91 -4.51 -10.28
N PRO A 168 17.89 -5.37 -10.16
CA PRO A 168 17.78 -6.56 -11.00
C PRO A 168 17.53 -6.23 -12.49
N GLU A 169 16.85 -5.11 -12.76
CA GLU A 169 16.50 -4.63 -14.10
C GLU A 169 16.72 -3.10 -14.19
N PRO A 170 16.96 -2.53 -15.39
CA PRO A 170 17.34 -1.11 -15.54
C PRO A 170 16.41 -0.10 -14.86
N GLU A 171 15.11 -0.37 -14.82
CA GLU A 171 14.11 0.54 -14.24
C GLU A 171 13.56 0.04 -12.90
N ARG A 172 14.09 -1.07 -12.37
CA ARG A 172 13.62 -1.65 -11.11
C ARG A 172 14.68 -1.63 -10.04
N ILE A 173 14.31 -1.08 -8.88
CA ILE A 173 15.15 -1.07 -7.70
C ILE A 173 14.53 -1.97 -6.64
N GLU A 174 15.36 -2.80 -6.03
CA GLU A 174 14.98 -3.63 -4.89
C GLU A 174 15.63 -3.09 -3.63
N LEU A 175 14.81 -2.88 -2.61
CA LEU A 175 15.25 -2.51 -1.28
C LEU A 175 15.00 -3.71 -0.36
N ALA A 176 16.06 -4.42 -0.03
CA ALA A 176 16.03 -5.53 0.92
C ALA A 176 16.21 -5.00 2.35
N LEU A 177 15.16 -5.18 3.16
CA LEU A 177 15.16 -4.95 4.60
C LEU A 177 15.48 -6.29 5.28
N ILE A 178 16.75 -6.53 5.56
CA ILE A 178 17.26 -7.78 6.14
C ILE A 178 17.24 -7.65 7.66
N THR A 179 16.62 -8.59 8.36
CA THR A 179 16.69 -8.61 9.83
C THR A 179 18.13 -8.81 10.29
N ASN A 180 18.61 -7.92 11.14
CA ASN A 180 19.90 -8.05 11.78
C ASN A 180 19.71 -8.35 13.27
N LYS A 181 20.20 -9.51 13.72
CA LYS A 181 20.25 -9.85 15.14
C LYS A 181 21.42 -9.09 15.76
N LYS A 182 21.13 -7.97 16.42
CA LYS A 182 22.05 -7.45 17.44
C LYS A 182 22.02 -8.35 18.67
#